data_AF-A0A2P4SK26-F1
#
_entry.id   AF-A0A2P4SK26-F1
#
_cell.length_a   1.000
_cell.length_b   1.000
_cell.length_c   1.000
_cell.angle_alpha   90.00
_cell.angle_beta   90.00
_cell.angle_gamma   90.00
#
_symmetry.space_group_name_H-M   'P 1'
#
loop_
_entity.id
_entity.type
_entity.pdbx_description
1 polymer ?
#
loop_
_entity_poly.entity_id
_entity_poly.type
_entity_poly.pdbx_seq_one_letter_code
_entity_poly.pdbx_strand_id
1 'polypeptide(L)'
;MAPCLSAIESIQNVRAAHKPYWKWLTYEDTSFLHNLSTRSDLPKAADTNPCAEDEAKITDSNETDRIERFLELHMKNVIFPVPPIRTATTAELKASAHLNTFPVHLHAVKEMDKNEIEALVSDFHADLVTTNKTLLSLGSMLTILDKILKKEVCNGMAESPAASASVAVALRHSLCFGSQRVLCIFVGDMHIIPNTEDGFMFVLNCFSLLLKDADGNDFFSAVLGFILPVAYSYQPNLIVIAVGPNRSLGISGISLLFGLLQGLAESRILAVIEDTDRNLMQSVAKTLAGASVPHFGVHVPPTQEKVNQIKTLRSQLQQDWKMLQCSGK
;
A
#
# COMPACT_ATOMS: atom_id res chain seq x y z
N MET A 1 9.43 11.07 -2.93
CA MET A 1 8.95 11.62 -4.22
C MET A 1 8.03 12.81 -3.92
N ALA A 2 7.94 13.82 -4.80
CA ALA A 2 7.06 14.98 -4.58
C ALA A 2 6.44 15.44 -5.91
N PRO A 3 5.15 15.78 -5.94
CA PRO A 3 4.56 16.43 -7.12
C PRO A 3 5.18 17.82 -7.32
N CYS A 4 5.32 18.25 -8.58
CA CYS A 4 5.77 19.61 -8.88
C CYS A 4 4.65 20.63 -8.61
N LEU A 5 5.02 21.88 -8.36
CA LEU A 5 4.05 22.94 -8.01
C LEU A 5 2.95 23.10 -9.06
N SER A 6 3.31 23.10 -10.35
CA SER A 6 2.33 23.20 -11.45
C SER A 6 1.30 22.05 -11.44
N ALA A 7 1.73 20.83 -11.12
CA ALA A 7 0.81 19.70 -10.97
C ALA A 7 -0.12 19.87 -9.76
N ILE A 8 0.40 20.36 -8.64
CA ILE A 8 -0.41 20.62 -7.44
C ILE A 8 -1.47 21.69 -7.72
N GLU A 9 -1.10 22.81 -8.36
CA GLU A 9 -2.03 23.87 -8.74
C GLU A 9 -3.14 23.35 -9.67
N SER A 10 -2.75 22.52 -10.65
CA SER A 10 -3.69 21.89 -11.58
C SER A 10 -4.66 20.95 -10.85
N ILE A 11 -4.15 20.09 -9.96
CA ILE A 11 -4.96 19.18 -9.14
C ILE A 11 -5.95 19.98 -8.28
N GLN A 12 -5.50 21.07 -7.65
CA GLN A 12 -6.36 21.92 -6.84
C GLN A 12 -7.51 22.53 -7.66
N ASN A 13 -7.21 23.10 -8.83
CA ASN A 13 -8.22 23.71 -9.69
C ASN A 13 -9.23 22.71 -10.23
N VAL A 14 -8.78 21.53 -10.64
CA VAL A 14 -9.67 20.43 -11.06
C VAL A 14 -10.60 20.03 -9.91
N ARG A 15 -10.06 19.88 -8.69
CA ARG A 15 -10.89 19.55 -7.52
C ARG A 15 -11.90 20.66 -7.20
N ALA A 16 -11.50 21.93 -7.29
CA ALA A 16 -12.40 23.07 -7.08
C ALA A 16 -13.56 23.08 -8.10
N ALA A 17 -13.25 22.85 -9.38
CA ALA A 17 -14.27 22.77 -10.44
C ALA A 17 -15.23 21.59 -10.28
N HIS A 18 -14.73 20.46 -9.78
CA HIS A 18 -15.52 19.23 -9.62
C HIS A 18 -16.25 19.13 -8.28
N LYS A 19 -15.92 19.99 -7.31
CA LYS A 19 -16.52 19.99 -5.97
C LYS A 19 -18.07 19.94 -5.96
N PRO A 20 -18.80 20.67 -6.82
CA PRO A 20 -20.27 20.62 -6.83
C PRO A 20 -20.86 19.29 -7.28
N TYR A 21 -20.10 18.49 -8.04
CA TYR A 21 -20.60 17.28 -8.72
C TYR A 21 -20.21 15.98 -8.00
N TRP A 22 -19.09 16.01 -7.28
CA TRP A 22 -18.53 14.81 -6.63
C TRP A 22 -18.66 14.92 -5.12
N LYS A 23 -19.56 14.12 -4.54
CA LYS A 23 -19.83 14.08 -3.08
C LYS A 23 -18.57 13.86 -2.23
N TRP A 24 -17.57 13.19 -2.78
CA TRP A 24 -16.26 13.01 -2.18
C TRP A 24 -15.52 14.32 -1.87
N LEU A 25 -15.71 15.35 -2.70
CA LEU A 25 -15.01 16.63 -2.61
C LEU A 25 -15.78 17.66 -1.77
N THR A 26 -16.99 17.33 -1.30
CA THR A 26 -17.90 18.24 -0.57
C THR A 26 -17.19 19.01 0.54
N TYR A 27 -16.36 18.29 1.30
CA TYR A 27 -15.71 18.80 2.49
C TYR A 27 -14.27 19.25 2.26
N GLU A 28 -13.78 19.25 1.03
CA GLU A 28 -12.41 19.67 0.71
C GLU A 28 -12.33 21.20 0.57
N ASP A 29 -11.27 21.80 1.13
CA ASP A 29 -11.01 23.25 1.03
C ASP A 29 -10.31 23.55 -0.28
N THR A 30 -11.06 23.39 -1.37
CA THR A 30 -10.60 23.60 -2.74
C THR A 30 -11.18 24.91 -3.25
N SER A 31 -10.38 25.97 -3.19
CA SER A 31 -10.63 27.23 -3.89
C SER A 31 -9.86 27.24 -5.19
N PHE A 32 -10.40 27.93 -6.19
CA PHE A 32 -9.67 28.19 -7.44
C PHE A 32 -8.44 29.05 -7.15
N LEU A 33 -7.30 28.61 -7.67
CA LEU A 33 -6.11 29.44 -7.74
C LEU A 33 -6.18 30.31 -8.98
N HIS A 34 -6.29 31.63 -8.76
CA HIS A 34 -6.31 32.62 -9.83
C HIS A 34 -4.91 33.07 -10.25
N ASN A 35 -3.92 32.95 -9.35
CA ASN A 35 -2.52 33.29 -9.60
C ASN A 35 -1.70 32.00 -9.69
N LEU A 36 -1.54 31.48 -10.90
CA LEU A 36 -0.73 30.28 -11.15
C LEU A 36 0.76 30.63 -11.18
N SER A 37 1.62 29.75 -10.66
CA SER A 37 3.08 29.88 -10.77
C SER A 37 3.56 29.78 -12.22
N THR A 38 2.82 29.02 -13.03
CA THR A 38 2.97 28.98 -14.48
C THR A 38 2.13 30.09 -15.10
N ARG A 39 2.73 31.27 -15.28
CA ARG A 39 2.11 32.29 -16.13
C ARG A 39 2.15 31.79 -17.56
N SER A 40 0.98 31.55 -18.15
CA SER A 40 0.85 31.54 -19.60
C SER A 40 1.30 32.92 -20.07
N ASP A 41 2.45 33.00 -20.75
CA ASP A 41 2.73 34.11 -21.63
C ASP A 41 1.71 34.04 -22.77
N LEU A 42 0.49 34.50 -22.49
CA LEU A 42 -0.47 34.76 -23.55
C LEU A 42 0.23 35.76 -24.47
N PRO A 43 0.44 35.44 -25.76
CA PRO A 43 1.01 36.41 -26.67
C PRO A 43 0.09 37.63 -26.61
N LYS A 44 0.63 38.78 -26.18
CA LYS A 44 -0.06 40.05 -26.40
C LYS A 44 -0.49 40.05 -27.85
N ALA A 45 -1.78 40.23 -28.09
CA ALA A 45 -2.41 40.22 -29.40
C ALA A 45 -1.47 40.79 -30.46
N ALA A 46 -0.81 39.90 -31.19
CA ALA A 46 -0.11 40.25 -32.41
C ALA A 46 -1.17 40.16 -33.49
N ASP A 47 -1.91 41.25 -33.66
CA ASP A 47 -2.56 41.52 -34.92
C ASP A 47 -1.47 41.48 -35.99
N THR A 48 -1.59 40.50 -36.89
CA THR A 48 -1.21 40.44 -38.31
C THR A 48 -0.48 39.13 -38.63
N ASN A 49 -1.19 38.22 -39.29
CA ASN A 49 -0.63 37.10 -40.04
C ASN A 49 0.49 37.57 -40.98
N PRO A 50 1.54 36.75 -41.16
CA PRO A 50 1.59 36.03 -42.42
C PRO A 50 1.81 34.54 -42.20
N CYS A 51 0.85 33.78 -42.72
CA CYS A 51 1.01 32.38 -43.06
C CYS A 51 2.08 32.27 -44.16
N ALA A 52 3.20 31.61 -43.85
CA ALA A 52 3.93 30.70 -44.75
C ALA A 52 5.28 30.30 -44.13
N GLU A 53 5.45 28.98 -44.00
CA GLU A 53 6.74 28.29 -44.15
C GLU A 53 7.81 28.53 -43.08
N ASP A 54 7.67 27.83 -41.95
CA ASP A 54 8.84 27.25 -41.27
C ASP A 54 8.40 25.98 -40.49
N GLU A 55 7.77 25.03 -41.20
CA GLU A 55 7.88 23.61 -40.82
C GLU A 55 9.28 23.12 -41.22
N ALA A 56 10.31 23.71 -40.63
CA ALA A 56 11.62 23.12 -40.63
C ALA A 56 11.50 21.80 -39.87
N LYS A 57 11.49 20.69 -40.62
CA LYS A 57 11.69 19.32 -40.13
C LYS A 57 12.89 19.29 -39.18
N ILE A 58 12.65 19.45 -37.89
CA ILE A 58 13.56 18.99 -36.85
C ILE A 58 13.27 17.50 -36.65
N THR A 59 13.55 16.71 -37.67
CA THR A 59 13.79 15.27 -37.50
C THR A 59 15.29 15.10 -37.48
N ASP A 60 15.92 15.57 -36.41
CA ASP A 60 17.28 15.15 -36.10
C ASP A 60 17.21 13.66 -35.76
N SER A 61 17.72 12.81 -36.64
CA SER A 61 17.70 11.35 -36.46
C SER A 61 18.38 10.97 -35.13
N ASN A 62 19.36 11.77 -34.69
CA ASN A 62 20.07 11.57 -33.44
C ASN A 62 19.19 11.78 -32.19
N GLU A 63 18.24 12.71 -32.22
CA GLU A 63 17.28 12.91 -31.12
C GLU A 63 16.23 11.80 -31.09
N THR A 64 15.81 11.31 -32.26
CA THR A 64 14.88 10.17 -32.35
C THR A 64 15.55 8.90 -31.80
N ASP A 65 16.79 8.62 -32.20
CA ASP A 65 17.60 7.50 -31.71
C ASP A 65 17.88 7.60 -30.20
N ARG A 66 18.08 8.81 -29.68
CA ARG A 66 18.24 9.08 -28.24
C ARG A 66 16.97 8.79 -27.45
N ILE A 67 15.83 9.25 -27.95
CA ILE A 67 14.52 9.00 -27.32
C ILE A 67 14.22 7.50 -27.35
N GLU A 68 14.44 6.83 -28.47
CA GLU A 68 14.22 5.40 -28.60
C GLU A 68 15.12 4.59 -27.65
N ARG A 69 16.42 4.93 -27.58
CA ARG A 69 17.34 4.32 -26.63
C ARG A 69 16.97 4.59 -25.18
N PHE A 70 16.50 5.80 -24.87
CA PHE A 70 15.99 6.15 -23.54
C PHE A 70 14.77 5.29 -23.18
N LEU A 71 13.80 5.19 -24.08
CA LEU A 71 12.61 4.36 -23.89
C LEU A 71 12.98 2.88 -23.73
N GLU A 72 13.89 2.36 -24.55
CA GLU A 72 14.33 0.97 -24.49
C GLU A 72 15.07 0.67 -23.17
N LEU A 73 16.00 1.52 -22.74
CA LEU A 73 16.69 1.39 -21.46
C LEU A 73 15.72 1.50 -20.28
N HIS A 74 14.80 2.46 -20.35
CA HIS A 74 13.78 2.64 -19.32
C HIS A 74 12.86 1.42 -19.24
N MET A 75 12.39 0.87 -20.37
CA MET A 75 11.53 -0.31 -20.41
C MET A 75 12.24 -1.60 -19.99
N LYS A 76 13.52 -1.79 -20.37
CA LYS A 76 14.32 -2.94 -19.93
C LYS A 76 14.49 -2.99 -18.40
N ASN A 77 14.59 -1.83 -17.76
CA ASN A 77 14.65 -1.71 -16.30
C ASN A 77 13.30 -1.93 -15.59
N VAL A 78 12.19 -2.00 -16.34
CA VAL A 78 10.82 -2.19 -15.81
C VAL A 78 10.37 -3.65 -15.88
N ILE A 79 11.17 -4.54 -16.47
CA ILE A 79 10.86 -5.97 -16.51
C ILE A 79 11.17 -6.59 -15.14
N PHE A 80 10.16 -6.64 -14.29
CA PHE A 80 10.24 -7.40 -13.04
C PHE A 80 10.03 -8.88 -13.35
N PRO A 81 10.98 -9.77 -13.01
CA PRO A 81 10.73 -11.19 -13.10
C PRO A 81 9.57 -11.51 -12.16
N VAL A 82 8.41 -11.85 -12.71
CA VAL A 82 7.25 -12.26 -11.92
C VAL A 82 7.63 -13.59 -11.26
N PRO A 83 7.66 -13.68 -9.92
CA PRO A 83 7.89 -14.94 -9.23
C PRO A 83 6.93 -16.03 -9.76
N PRO A 84 7.40 -17.27 -9.91
CA PRO A 84 6.59 -18.37 -10.48
C PRO A 84 5.35 -18.66 -9.64
N ILE A 85 5.39 -18.32 -8.35
CA ILE A 85 4.29 -18.46 -7.40
C ILE A 85 3.86 -17.06 -6.97
N ARG A 86 2.58 -16.73 -7.19
CA ARG A 86 2.04 -15.43 -6.79
C ARG A 86 1.82 -15.33 -5.28
N THR A 87 1.12 -16.30 -4.70
CA THR A 87 0.70 -16.25 -3.29
C THR A 87 1.02 -17.55 -2.56
N ALA A 88 1.71 -17.45 -1.43
CA ALA A 88 1.94 -18.55 -0.51
C ALA A 88 1.00 -18.48 0.71
N THR A 89 0.65 -19.63 1.26
CA THR A 89 -0.15 -19.75 2.48
C THR A 89 0.30 -20.94 3.30
N THR A 90 -0.19 -21.07 4.53
CA THR A 90 0.08 -22.21 5.40
C THR A 90 -0.72 -23.44 4.98
N ALA A 91 -0.22 -24.63 5.31
CA ALA A 91 -0.85 -25.90 4.94
C ALA A 91 -2.22 -26.08 5.63
N GLU A 92 -2.35 -25.68 6.90
CA GLU A 92 -3.60 -25.73 7.67
C GLU A 92 -4.71 -24.89 7.03
N LEU A 93 -4.34 -23.71 6.52
CA LEU A 93 -5.27 -22.78 5.90
C LEU A 93 -5.70 -23.24 4.50
N LYS A 94 -4.84 -23.99 3.80
CA LYS A 94 -5.19 -24.67 2.54
C LYS A 94 -6.07 -25.91 2.79
N ALA A 95 -5.86 -26.64 3.88
CA ALA A 95 -6.59 -27.86 4.22
C ALA A 95 -8.00 -27.59 4.77
N SER A 96 -8.19 -26.47 5.48
CA SER A 96 -9.50 -26.05 6.02
C SER A 96 -10.43 -25.41 4.97
N ALA A 97 -9.90 -25.08 3.79
CA ALA A 97 -10.68 -24.58 2.67
C ALA A 97 -11.29 -25.74 1.88
N HIS A 98 -12.61 -25.69 1.64
CA HIS A 98 -13.21 -26.53 0.61
C HIS A 98 -12.48 -26.29 -0.72
N LEU A 99 -12.00 -27.36 -1.36
CA LEU A 99 -11.11 -27.35 -2.54
C LEU A 99 -11.56 -26.42 -3.70
N ASN A 100 -12.82 -25.99 -3.74
CA ASN A 100 -13.40 -25.19 -4.81
C ASN A 100 -13.43 -23.66 -4.53
N THR A 101 -13.07 -23.21 -3.32
CA THR A 101 -13.26 -21.80 -2.93
C THR A 101 -11.96 -21.01 -2.80
N PHE A 102 -10.80 -21.68 -2.78
CA PHE A 102 -9.48 -21.05 -2.71
C PHE A 102 -8.83 -20.94 -4.10
N PRO A 103 -8.14 -19.83 -4.43
CA PRO A 103 -7.43 -19.67 -5.70
C PRO A 103 -6.50 -20.83 -6.01
N VAL A 104 -6.55 -21.33 -7.24
CA VAL A 104 -5.70 -22.42 -7.75
C VAL A 104 -4.19 -22.13 -7.60
N HIS A 105 -3.83 -20.85 -7.48
CA HIS A 105 -2.44 -20.39 -7.40
C HIS A 105 -1.87 -20.30 -5.97
N LEU A 106 -2.56 -20.82 -4.95
CA LEU A 106 -2.06 -20.83 -3.57
C LEU A 106 -1.14 -22.00 -3.27
N HIS A 107 0.11 -21.68 -2.97
CA HIS A 107 1.13 -22.66 -2.61
C HIS A 107 1.20 -22.84 -1.08
N ALA A 108 1.02 -24.06 -0.60
CA ALA A 108 1.22 -24.38 0.82
C ALA A 108 2.71 -24.53 1.11
N VAL A 109 3.21 -23.82 2.13
CA VAL A 109 4.62 -23.86 2.51
C VAL A 109 4.90 -25.03 3.46
N LYS A 110 6.08 -25.65 3.32
CA LYS A 110 6.57 -26.69 4.22
C LYS A 110 6.94 -26.05 5.56
N GLU A 111 6.50 -26.63 6.67
CA GLU A 111 6.80 -26.12 8.01
C GLU A 111 8.29 -26.22 8.34
N MET A 112 8.77 -25.21 9.08
CA MET A 112 10.13 -25.09 9.59
C MET A 112 10.36 -26.03 10.77
N ASP A 113 11.59 -26.50 10.99
CA ASP A 113 11.90 -27.36 12.13
C ASP A 113 11.73 -26.61 13.45
N LYS A 114 11.19 -27.29 14.47
CA LYS A 114 10.87 -26.67 15.76
C LYS A 114 12.10 -26.04 16.42
N ASN A 115 13.27 -26.68 16.33
CA ASN A 115 14.49 -26.17 16.96
C ASN A 115 15.03 -24.92 16.24
N GLU A 116 14.84 -24.85 14.93
CA GLU A 116 15.21 -23.70 14.11
C GLU A 116 14.33 -22.47 14.43
N ILE A 117 13.02 -22.71 14.62
CA ILE A 117 12.08 -21.68 15.07
C ILE A 117 12.44 -21.20 16.48
N GLU A 118 12.73 -22.12 17.41
CA GLU A 118 13.11 -21.77 18.77
C GLU A 118 14.40 -20.94 18.81
N ALA A 119 15.41 -21.27 17.99
CA ALA A 119 16.63 -20.47 17.88
C ALA A 119 16.33 -19.05 17.36
N LEU A 120 15.63 -18.95 16.24
CA LEU A 120 15.26 -17.65 15.65
C LEU A 120 14.40 -16.81 16.60
N VAL A 121 13.39 -17.39 17.24
CA VAL A 121 12.49 -16.66 18.14
C VAL A 121 13.19 -16.31 19.45
N SER A 122 14.07 -17.17 19.99
CA SER A 122 14.80 -16.88 21.23
C SER A 122 15.78 -15.71 21.06
N ASP A 123 16.36 -15.55 19.87
CA ASP A 123 17.21 -14.40 19.54
C ASP A 123 16.43 -13.07 19.55
N PHE A 124 15.10 -13.10 19.36
CA PHE A 124 14.29 -11.89 19.22
C PHE A 124 13.30 -11.63 20.36
N HIS A 125 12.72 -12.67 20.97
CA HIS A 125 11.64 -12.54 21.96
C HIS A 125 11.44 -13.86 22.76
N ALA A 126 12.27 -14.08 23.77
CA ALA A 126 12.21 -15.29 24.61
C ALA A 126 10.83 -15.53 25.25
N ASP A 127 10.08 -14.47 25.58
CA ASP A 127 8.76 -14.57 26.22
C ASP A 127 7.65 -15.14 25.30
N LEU A 128 7.82 -15.05 23.98
CA LEU A 128 6.86 -15.56 22.99
C LEU A 128 6.95 -17.08 22.79
N VAL A 129 8.01 -17.72 23.30
CA VAL A 129 8.28 -19.16 23.19
C VAL A 129 7.37 -20.00 24.11
N THR A 130 6.54 -19.38 24.94
CA THR A 130 5.74 -20.06 25.98
C THR A 130 4.56 -20.88 25.46
N THR A 131 4.09 -20.64 24.23
CA THR A 131 2.90 -21.31 23.68
C THR A 131 3.21 -22.04 22.37
N ASN A 132 3.18 -23.39 22.38
CA ASN A 132 3.49 -24.24 21.21
C ASN A 132 2.69 -23.85 19.94
N LYS A 133 1.41 -23.48 20.06
CA LYS A 133 0.59 -23.06 18.91
C LYS A 133 1.11 -21.77 18.27
N THR A 134 1.52 -20.79 19.09
CA THR A 134 2.12 -19.53 18.62
C THR A 134 3.45 -19.80 17.93
N LEU A 135 4.27 -20.71 18.46
CA LEU A 135 5.56 -21.08 17.88
C LEU A 135 5.41 -21.71 16.47
N LEU A 136 4.45 -22.62 16.28
CA LEU A 136 4.17 -23.20 14.95
C LEU A 136 3.66 -22.16 13.94
N SER A 137 2.78 -21.24 14.38
CA SER A 137 2.30 -20.15 13.53
C SER A 137 3.42 -19.19 13.14
N LEU A 138 4.36 -18.91 14.05
CA LEU A 138 5.56 -18.10 13.80
C LEU A 138 6.47 -18.76 12.78
N GLY A 139 6.76 -20.06 12.92
CA GLY A 139 7.58 -20.79 11.95
C GLY A 139 6.97 -20.80 10.55
N SER A 140 5.65 -21.01 10.47
CA SER A 140 4.92 -20.95 9.21
C SER A 140 4.99 -19.57 8.55
N MET A 141 4.80 -18.51 9.34
CA MET A 141 4.92 -17.12 8.91
C MET A 141 6.35 -16.80 8.43
N LEU A 142 7.38 -17.19 9.20
CA LEU A 142 8.78 -16.99 8.85
C LEU A 142 9.13 -17.71 7.54
N THR A 143 8.65 -18.92 7.33
CA THR A 143 8.91 -19.65 6.09
C THR A 143 8.28 -18.95 4.87
N ILE A 144 7.09 -18.37 5.03
CA ILE A 144 6.45 -17.55 3.97
C ILE A 144 7.28 -16.28 3.73
N LEU A 145 7.67 -15.58 4.79
CA LEU A 145 8.48 -14.37 4.72
C LEU A 145 9.81 -14.63 3.98
N ASP A 146 10.49 -15.71 4.32
CA ASP A 146 11.71 -16.16 3.67
C ASP A 146 11.56 -16.27 2.15
N LYS A 147 10.48 -16.90 1.72
CA LYS A 147 10.18 -17.07 0.28
C LYS A 147 9.88 -15.74 -0.40
N ILE A 148 9.21 -14.81 0.28
CA ILE A 148 8.96 -13.44 -0.23
C ILE A 148 10.28 -12.68 -0.36
N LEU A 149 11.14 -12.74 0.66
CA LEU A 149 12.44 -12.06 0.70
C LEU A 149 13.41 -12.61 -0.35
N LYS A 150 13.41 -13.93 -0.55
CA LYS A 150 14.17 -14.64 -1.61
C LYS A 150 13.56 -14.48 -3.01
N LYS A 151 12.44 -13.76 -3.14
CA LYS A 151 11.67 -13.57 -4.39
C LYS A 151 11.20 -14.86 -5.05
N GLU A 152 11.04 -15.94 -4.28
CA GLU A 152 10.44 -17.20 -4.75
C GLU A 152 8.92 -17.08 -4.89
N VAL A 153 8.32 -16.22 -4.08
CA VAL A 153 6.88 -15.93 -4.05
C VAL A 153 6.67 -14.42 -4.03
N CYS A 154 5.62 -13.90 -4.68
CA CYS A 154 5.31 -12.46 -4.59
C CYS A 154 4.83 -12.07 -3.20
N ASN A 155 3.80 -12.73 -2.69
CA ASN A 155 3.15 -12.40 -1.41
C ASN A 155 2.70 -13.64 -0.65
N GLY A 156 2.27 -13.46 0.58
CA GLY A 156 1.72 -14.59 1.33
C GLY A 156 0.92 -14.20 2.55
N MET A 157 0.25 -15.20 3.11
CA MET A 157 -0.66 -15.05 4.24
C MET A 157 -0.42 -16.14 5.26
N ALA A 158 -0.32 -15.75 6.53
CA ALA A 158 -0.22 -16.64 7.67
C ALA A 158 -1.32 -16.34 8.69
N GLU A 159 -1.90 -17.39 9.25
CA GLU A 159 -2.75 -17.30 10.44
C GLU A 159 -1.86 -17.31 11.68
N SER A 160 -2.11 -16.41 12.63
CA SER A 160 -1.36 -16.38 13.89
C SER A 160 -2.23 -15.89 15.04
N PRO A 161 -2.33 -16.63 16.16
CA PRO A 161 -3.09 -16.20 17.34
C PRO A 161 -2.46 -15.01 18.08
N ALA A 162 -1.29 -14.55 17.66
CA ALA A 162 -0.61 -13.37 18.20
C ALA A 162 -0.01 -12.58 17.03
N ALA A 163 -0.86 -11.89 16.27
CA ALA A 163 -0.42 -11.24 15.03
C ALA A 163 0.55 -10.09 15.30
N SER A 164 0.34 -9.31 16.37
CA SER A 164 1.29 -8.24 16.76
C SER A 164 2.70 -8.78 17.04
N ALA A 165 2.80 -9.83 17.83
CA ALA A 165 4.05 -10.51 18.11
C ALA A 165 4.71 -11.08 16.84
N SER A 166 3.90 -11.68 15.98
CA SER A 166 4.38 -12.24 14.71
C SER A 166 4.93 -11.16 13.78
N VAL A 167 4.31 -9.98 13.77
CA VAL A 167 4.78 -8.82 13.02
C VAL A 167 6.10 -8.31 13.60
N ALA A 168 6.25 -8.22 14.92
CA ALA A 168 7.52 -7.83 15.53
C ALA A 168 8.68 -8.78 15.14
N VAL A 169 8.42 -10.09 15.15
CA VAL A 169 9.39 -11.10 14.69
C VAL A 169 9.67 -10.97 13.18
N ALA A 170 8.63 -10.80 12.35
CA ALA A 170 8.77 -10.60 10.92
C ALA A 170 9.60 -9.37 10.56
N LEU A 171 9.40 -8.27 11.30
CA LEU A 171 10.13 -7.03 11.12
C LEU A 171 11.62 -7.20 11.43
N ARG A 172 11.97 -7.81 12.58
CA ARG A 172 13.37 -8.08 12.92
C ARG A 172 14.03 -9.03 11.93
N HIS A 173 13.34 -10.10 11.56
CA HIS A 173 13.83 -11.05 10.56
C HIS A 173 14.11 -10.36 9.21
N SER A 174 13.20 -9.47 8.78
CA SER A 174 13.37 -8.71 7.53
C SER A 174 14.58 -7.77 7.57
N LEU A 175 14.86 -7.16 8.73
CA LEU A 175 16.05 -6.32 8.93
C LEU A 175 17.34 -7.16 8.86
N CYS A 176 17.37 -8.33 9.50
CA CYS A 176 18.50 -9.27 9.40
C CYS A 176 18.77 -9.73 7.97
N PHE A 177 17.72 -9.87 7.15
CA PHE A 177 17.84 -10.19 5.72
C PHE A 177 18.34 -8.99 4.87
N GLY A 178 18.46 -7.79 5.45
CA GLY A 178 18.92 -6.58 4.77
C GLY A 178 17.81 -5.76 4.10
N SER A 179 16.54 -5.95 4.49
CA SER A 179 15.42 -5.14 3.98
C SER A 179 15.56 -3.68 4.44
N GLN A 180 15.57 -2.74 3.48
CA GLN A 180 15.87 -1.34 3.77
C GLN A 180 14.66 -0.49 4.17
N ARG A 181 13.44 -0.87 3.77
CA ARG A 181 12.23 -0.12 4.10
C ARG A 181 11.04 -1.06 4.22
N VAL A 182 10.53 -1.23 5.43
CA VAL A 182 9.36 -2.08 5.71
C VAL A 182 8.18 -1.23 6.13
N LEU A 183 7.08 -1.32 5.38
CA LEU A 183 5.82 -0.67 5.71
C LEU A 183 4.95 -1.63 6.52
N CYS A 184 4.66 -1.27 7.77
CA CYS A 184 3.80 -2.05 8.64
C CYS A 184 2.42 -1.39 8.76
N ILE A 185 1.35 -2.16 8.56
CA ILE A 185 -0.03 -1.67 8.66
C ILE A 185 -0.81 -2.55 9.63
N PHE A 186 -1.39 -1.95 10.66
CA PHE A 186 -2.24 -2.65 11.62
C PHE A 186 -3.70 -2.31 11.39
N VAL A 187 -4.56 -3.33 11.25
CA VAL A 187 -6.01 -3.21 11.10
C VAL A 187 -6.70 -3.96 12.23
N GLY A 188 -7.47 -3.25 13.05
CA GLY A 188 -8.11 -3.80 14.25
C GLY A 188 -7.36 -3.46 15.53
N ASP A 189 -7.88 -3.96 16.65
CA ASP A 189 -7.32 -3.69 17.97
C ASP A 189 -6.08 -4.58 18.19
N MET A 190 -4.91 -3.95 18.18
CA MET A 190 -3.64 -4.61 18.43
C MET A 190 -2.70 -3.70 19.21
N HIS A 191 -1.97 -4.30 20.14
CA HIS A 191 -0.84 -3.63 20.77
C HIS A 191 0.26 -3.43 19.72
N ILE A 192 0.58 -2.19 19.36
CA ILE A 192 1.71 -1.91 18.48
C ILE A 192 2.97 -2.15 19.30
N ILE A 193 3.83 -3.06 18.84
CA ILE A 193 5.16 -3.23 19.43
C ILE A 193 6.09 -2.29 18.68
N PRO A 194 6.49 -1.14 19.28
CA PRO A 194 7.38 -0.22 18.61
C PRO A 194 8.77 -0.85 18.52
N ASN A 195 9.32 -0.91 17.31
CA ASN A 195 10.75 -1.11 17.11
C ASN A 195 11.25 -0.01 16.16
N THR A 196 11.20 1.24 16.63
CA THR A 196 11.31 2.45 15.79
C THR A 196 12.64 3.20 15.96
N GLU A 197 13.74 2.53 16.28
CA GLU A 197 15.02 3.24 16.46
C GLU A 197 15.70 3.62 15.14
N ASP A 198 15.21 3.11 14.01
CA ASP A 198 16.09 2.92 12.85
C ASP A 198 15.62 3.63 11.55
N GLY A 199 14.41 4.21 11.47
CA GLY A 199 13.91 4.86 10.23
C GLY A 199 13.66 3.89 9.05
N PHE A 200 14.09 2.63 9.17
CA PHE A 200 13.85 1.50 8.28
C PHE A 200 12.40 0.98 8.33
N MET A 201 11.58 1.47 9.26
CA MET A 201 10.21 1.00 9.48
C MET A 201 9.24 2.16 9.58
N PHE A 202 8.14 2.08 8.82
CA PHE A 202 7.02 3.00 8.94
C PHE A 202 5.77 2.24 9.38
N VAL A 203 5.17 2.65 10.49
CA VAL A 203 3.99 2.00 11.07
C VAL A 203 2.75 2.87 10.86
N LEU A 204 1.76 2.33 10.16
CA LEU A 204 0.42 2.91 10.02
C LEU A 204 -0.56 2.12 10.88
N ASN A 205 -1.03 2.74 11.95
CA ASN A 205 -2.16 2.23 12.70
C ASN A 205 -3.47 2.72 12.06
N CYS A 206 -4.15 1.83 11.34
CA CYS A 206 -5.44 2.15 10.73
C CYS A 206 -6.56 2.27 11.77
N PHE A 207 -6.48 1.55 12.90
CA PHE A 207 -7.54 1.51 13.90
C PHE A 207 -7.71 2.83 14.65
N SER A 208 -6.63 3.42 15.18
CA SER A 208 -6.76 4.55 16.11
C SER A 208 -6.86 5.93 15.44
N LEU A 209 -6.38 6.11 14.20
CA LEU A 209 -6.21 7.44 13.60
C LEU A 209 -7.11 7.75 12.40
N LEU A 210 -7.54 6.74 11.64
CA LEU A 210 -8.16 6.97 10.32
C LEU A 210 -9.46 6.19 10.10
N LEU A 211 -9.59 4.98 10.68
CA LEU A 211 -10.64 4.03 10.30
C LEU A 211 -11.52 3.57 11.46
N LYS A 212 -11.40 4.15 12.67
CA LYS A 212 -12.33 3.87 13.77
C LYS A 212 -13.76 4.25 13.34
N ASP A 213 -14.66 3.26 13.32
CA ASP A 213 -16.05 3.41 12.87
C ASP A 213 -16.21 3.95 11.43
N ALA A 214 -15.19 3.73 10.57
CA ALA A 214 -15.23 4.18 9.19
C ALA A 214 -16.06 3.24 8.31
N ASP A 215 -17.30 3.66 8.03
CA ASP A 215 -18.16 3.00 7.05
C ASP A 215 -17.94 3.56 5.64
N GLY A 216 -17.95 2.66 4.65
CA GLY A 216 -18.00 3.02 3.23
C GLY A 216 -16.90 4.00 2.81
N ASN A 217 -17.26 5.26 2.54
CA ASN A 217 -16.39 6.27 1.94
C ASN A 217 -15.40 6.93 2.90
N ASP A 218 -15.58 6.81 4.22
CA ASP A 218 -14.56 7.25 5.18
C ASP A 218 -13.28 6.44 5.00
N PHE A 219 -13.43 5.15 4.73
CA PHE A 219 -12.31 4.28 4.40
C PHE A 219 -11.57 4.72 3.14
N PHE A 220 -12.31 4.97 2.06
CA PHE A 220 -11.70 5.47 0.85
C PHE A 220 -10.94 6.78 1.14
N SER A 221 -11.52 7.69 1.93
CA SER A 221 -10.93 9.03 2.18
C SER A 221 -9.57 8.90 2.86
N ALA A 222 -9.48 8.01 3.84
CA ALA A 222 -8.23 7.67 4.48
C ALA A 222 -7.25 6.99 3.51
N VAL A 223 -7.70 6.01 2.72
CA VAL A 223 -6.81 5.23 1.86
C VAL A 223 -6.25 6.07 0.71
N LEU A 224 -7.11 6.74 -0.04
CA LEU A 224 -6.72 7.50 -1.24
C LEU A 224 -6.14 8.87 -0.87
N GLY A 225 -6.64 9.50 0.20
CA GLY A 225 -6.21 10.83 0.64
C GLY A 225 -4.98 10.84 1.53
N PHE A 226 -4.61 9.70 2.13
CA PHE A 226 -3.51 9.65 3.10
C PHE A 226 -2.64 8.39 2.98
N ILE A 227 -3.18 7.19 3.18
CA ILE A 227 -2.39 5.95 3.28
C ILE A 227 -1.57 5.70 2.02
N LEU A 228 -2.21 5.75 0.83
CA LEU A 228 -1.50 5.54 -0.43
C LEU A 228 -0.46 6.63 -0.71
N PRO A 229 -0.78 7.94 -0.66
CA PRO A 229 0.24 8.98 -0.83
C PRO A 229 1.47 8.80 0.06
N VAL A 230 1.27 8.45 1.35
CA VAL A 230 2.38 8.18 2.28
C VAL A 230 3.14 6.93 1.86
N ALA A 231 2.45 5.82 1.58
CA ALA A 231 3.09 4.57 1.19
C ALA A 231 3.90 4.69 -0.12
N TYR A 232 3.37 5.39 -1.12
CA TYR A 232 4.08 5.69 -2.38
C TYR A 232 5.26 6.64 -2.17
N SER A 233 5.16 7.59 -1.23
CA SER A 233 6.29 8.44 -0.87
C SER A 233 7.38 7.68 -0.12
N TYR A 234 6.99 6.73 0.74
CA TYR A 234 7.90 5.89 1.53
C TYR A 234 8.64 4.85 0.68
N GLN A 235 8.01 4.36 -0.41
CA GLN A 235 8.60 3.39 -1.34
C GLN A 235 9.12 2.13 -0.61
N PRO A 236 8.25 1.38 0.10
CA PRO A 236 8.67 0.20 0.83
C PRO A 236 9.24 -0.88 -0.11
N ASN A 237 10.17 -1.67 0.43
CA ASN A 237 10.67 -2.89 -0.19
C ASN A 237 9.86 -4.12 0.25
N LEU A 238 9.17 -4.05 1.38
CA LEU A 238 8.28 -5.08 1.93
C LEU A 238 7.12 -4.41 2.65
N ILE A 239 5.93 -5.00 2.57
CA ILE A 239 4.76 -4.58 3.35
C ILE A 239 4.33 -5.72 4.26
N VAL A 240 4.13 -5.44 5.55
CA VAL A 240 3.58 -6.38 6.52
C VAL A 240 2.23 -5.82 6.99
N ILE A 241 1.16 -6.58 6.81
CA ILE A 241 -0.18 -6.18 7.20
C ILE A 241 -0.71 -7.13 8.26
N ALA A 242 -0.96 -6.61 9.45
CA ALA A 242 -1.53 -7.33 10.57
C ALA A 242 -3.04 -7.06 10.64
N VAL A 243 -3.85 -8.11 10.68
CA VAL A 243 -5.31 -8.00 10.84
C VAL A 243 -5.74 -8.68 12.12
N GLY A 244 -6.33 -7.90 13.02
CA GLY A 244 -6.62 -8.28 14.40
C GLY A 244 -8.10 -8.32 14.71
N PRO A 245 -8.43 -8.70 15.95
CA PRO A 245 -9.81 -8.69 16.41
C PRO A 245 -10.38 -7.26 16.45
N ASN A 246 -11.69 -7.15 16.64
CA ASN A 246 -12.40 -5.87 16.77
C ASN A 246 -12.15 -4.88 15.62
N ARG A 247 -11.93 -5.40 14.41
CA ARG A 247 -11.77 -4.58 13.21
C ARG A 247 -13.04 -3.76 12.93
N SER A 248 -12.87 -2.45 12.75
CA SER A 248 -13.93 -1.56 12.27
C SER A 248 -14.15 -1.69 10.76
N LEU A 249 -13.12 -2.10 10.02
CA LEU A 249 -13.17 -2.22 8.57
C LEU A 249 -13.77 -3.56 8.14
N GLY A 250 -14.80 -3.53 7.29
CA GLY A 250 -15.40 -4.72 6.70
C GLY A 250 -14.46 -5.50 5.76
N ILE A 251 -14.80 -6.75 5.47
CA ILE A 251 -14.01 -7.67 4.62
C ILE A 251 -13.67 -7.05 3.26
N SER A 252 -14.64 -6.39 2.62
CA SER A 252 -14.43 -5.70 1.33
C SER A 252 -13.40 -4.59 1.44
N GLY A 253 -13.45 -3.79 2.50
CA GLY A 253 -12.49 -2.70 2.76
C GLY A 253 -11.08 -3.23 2.96
N ILE A 254 -10.92 -4.28 3.79
CA ILE A 254 -9.61 -4.92 4.00
C ILE A 254 -9.09 -5.49 2.69
N SER A 255 -9.93 -6.19 1.94
CA SER A 255 -9.55 -6.74 0.63
C SER A 255 -9.13 -5.64 -0.34
N LEU A 256 -9.82 -4.50 -0.38
CA LEU A 256 -9.41 -3.39 -1.24
C LEU A 256 -8.08 -2.80 -0.78
N LEU A 257 -7.84 -2.66 0.53
CA LEU A 257 -6.57 -2.19 1.06
C LEU A 257 -5.42 -3.08 0.57
N PHE A 258 -5.55 -4.41 0.69
CA PHE A 258 -4.59 -5.36 0.13
C PHE A 258 -4.43 -5.21 -1.39
N GLY A 259 -5.52 -5.04 -2.12
CA GLY A 259 -5.50 -4.85 -3.58
C GLY A 259 -4.75 -3.59 -4.00
N LEU A 260 -5.01 -2.45 -3.37
CA LEU A 260 -4.38 -1.17 -3.70
C LEU A 260 -2.89 -1.15 -3.33
N LEU A 261 -2.52 -1.84 -2.24
CA LEU A 261 -1.13 -1.91 -1.79
C LEU A 261 -0.27 -2.89 -2.62
N GLN A 262 -0.86 -3.77 -3.42
CA GLN A 262 -0.09 -4.64 -4.33
C GLN A 262 0.68 -3.85 -5.40
N GLY A 263 0.34 -2.58 -5.66
CA GLY A 263 1.11 -1.71 -6.57
C GLY A 263 2.48 -1.26 -6.00
N LEU A 264 2.74 -1.52 -4.72
CA LEU A 264 3.98 -1.15 -4.03
C LEU A 264 4.85 -2.38 -3.79
N ALA A 265 6.14 -2.16 -3.50
CA ALA A 265 7.08 -3.20 -3.09
C ALA A 265 7.16 -4.43 -4.03
N GLU A 266 6.90 -4.28 -5.34
CA GLU A 266 6.77 -5.41 -6.28
C GLU A 266 5.73 -6.46 -5.81
N SER A 267 4.64 -6.00 -5.19
CA SER A 267 3.62 -6.81 -4.55
C SER A 267 4.12 -7.71 -3.40
N ARG A 268 5.29 -7.42 -2.81
CA ARG A 268 5.81 -8.11 -1.62
C ARG A 268 5.03 -7.74 -0.37
N ILE A 269 4.01 -8.54 -0.09
CA ILE A 269 3.11 -8.37 1.04
C ILE A 269 3.07 -9.64 1.87
N LEU A 270 3.33 -9.52 3.18
CA LEU A 270 3.05 -10.54 4.16
C LEU A 270 1.80 -10.14 4.96
N ALA A 271 0.75 -10.94 4.86
CA ALA A 271 -0.45 -10.82 5.68
C ALA A 271 -0.35 -11.72 6.91
N VAL A 272 -0.57 -11.16 8.10
CA VAL A 272 -0.65 -11.90 9.35
C VAL A 272 -2.03 -11.67 9.95
N ILE A 273 -2.85 -12.72 10.03
CA ILE A 273 -4.25 -12.63 10.44
C ILE A 273 -4.44 -13.38 11.75
N GLU A 274 -4.85 -12.66 12.80
CA GLU A 274 -5.27 -13.22 14.09
C GLU A 274 -6.76 -13.55 14.12
N ASP A 275 -7.52 -12.90 13.24
CA ASP A 275 -8.96 -13.09 13.12
C ASP A 275 -9.33 -14.51 12.61
N THR A 276 -10.26 -15.16 13.31
CA THR A 276 -10.74 -16.51 12.97
C THR A 276 -11.81 -16.52 11.87
N ASP A 277 -12.21 -15.35 11.36
CA ASP A 277 -13.17 -15.23 10.26
C ASP A 277 -12.60 -15.76 8.94
N ARG A 278 -13.01 -17.00 8.61
CA ARG A 278 -12.64 -17.68 7.37
C ARG A 278 -12.99 -16.89 6.11
N ASN A 279 -14.08 -16.11 6.12
CA ASN A 279 -14.47 -15.32 4.96
C ASN A 279 -13.47 -14.20 4.70
N LEU A 280 -12.93 -13.58 5.76
CA LEU A 280 -11.83 -12.61 5.62
C LEU A 280 -10.62 -13.28 4.99
N MET A 281 -10.13 -14.37 5.59
CA MET A 281 -8.91 -15.04 5.13
C MET A 281 -9.03 -15.43 3.65
N GLN A 282 -10.18 -15.97 3.26
CA GLN A 282 -10.45 -16.33 1.88
C GLN A 282 -10.47 -15.10 0.95
N SER A 283 -11.08 -13.99 1.38
CA SER A 283 -11.13 -12.76 0.59
C SER A 283 -9.74 -12.13 0.40
N VAL A 284 -8.93 -12.11 1.47
CA VAL A 284 -7.53 -11.65 1.42
C VAL A 284 -6.70 -12.56 0.50
N ALA A 285 -6.82 -13.88 0.65
CA ALA A 285 -6.13 -14.84 -0.21
C ALA A 285 -6.48 -14.67 -1.70
N LYS A 286 -7.77 -14.49 -2.03
CA LYS A 286 -8.22 -14.19 -3.41
C LYS A 286 -7.66 -12.87 -3.91
N THR A 287 -7.60 -11.85 -3.06
CA THR A 287 -7.07 -10.53 -3.42
C THR A 287 -5.58 -10.61 -3.71
N LEU A 288 -4.79 -11.25 -2.85
CA LEU A 288 -3.34 -11.45 -3.03
C LEU A 288 -3.01 -12.25 -4.29
N ALA A 289 -3.85 -13.24 -4.61
CA ALA A 289 -3.77 -14.01 -5.85
C ALA A 289 -4.21 -13.21 -7.10
N GLY A 290 -4.73 -12.00 -6.93
CA GLY A 290 -5.21 -11.14 -8.03
C GLY A 290 -6.57 -11.53 -8.60
N ALA A 291 -7.35 -12.34 -7.89
CA ALA A 291 -8.59 -12.95 -8.38
C ALA A 291 -9.88 -12.25 -7.89
N SER A 292 -9.79 -11.24 -7.02
CA SER A 292 -10.97 -10.57 -6.44
C SER A 292 -10.92 -9.06 -6.66
N VAL A 293 -12.06 -8.51 -7.07
CA VAL A 293 -12.37 -7.09 -6.93
C VAL A 293 -13.53 -6.98 -5.93
N PRO A 294 -13.31 -6.44 -4.73
CA PRO A 294 -14.38 -6.29 -3.75
C PRO A 294 -15.47 -5.38 -4.31
N HIS A 295 -16.72 -5.81 -4.19
CA HIS A 295 -17.87 -4.98 -4.54
C HIS A 295 -18.18 -4.03 -3.38
N PHE A 296 -18.23 -2.74 -3.69
CA PHE A 296 -18.74 -1.71 -2.80
C PHE A 296 -20.09 -1.28 -3.37
N GLY A 297 -21.13 -1.33 -2.54
CA GLY A 297 -22.49 -0.96 -2.94
C GLY A 297 -22.64 0.55 -3.16
N VAL A 298 -23.83 1.08 -2.87
CA VAL A 298 -24.10 2.51 -3.06
C VAL A 298 -23.20 3.36 -2.16
N HIS A 299 -22.45 4.26 -2.78
CA HIS A 299 -21.49 5.12 -2.09
C HIS A 299 -22.17 6.32 -1.41
N VAL A 300 -22.06 6.38 -0.08
CA VAL A 300 -22.50 7.51 0.77
C VAL A 300 -21.33 8.48 0.95
N PRO A 301 -21.49 9.82 0.89
CA PRO A 301 -20.38 10.75 1.15
C PRO A 301 -19.61 10.42 2.43
N PRO A 302 -18.28 10.64 2.47
CA PRO A 302 -17.52 10.54 3.72
C PRO A 302 -18.06 11.55 4.72
N THR A 303 -17.87 11.32 6.01
CA THR A 303 -18.31 12.23 7.07
C THR A 303 -17.39 13.46 7.15
N GLN A 304 -17.97 14.63 7.44
CA GLN A 304 -17.21 15.88 7.59
C GLN A 304 -16.13 15.77 8.68
N GLU A 305 -16.43 15.05 9.77
CA GLU A 305 -15.49 14.83 10.88
C GLU A 305 -14.25 14.07 10.42
N LYS A 306 -14.42 12.94 9.71
CA LYS A 306 -13.29 12.14 9.22
C LYS A 306 -12.48 12.87 8.16
N VAL A 307 -13.14 13.59 7.25
CA VAL A 307 -12.41 14.43 6.27
C VAL A 307 -11.57 15.49 6.98
N ASN A 308 -12.07 16.12 8.04
CA ASN A 308 -11.32 17.10 8.82
C ASN A 308 -10.16 16.47 9.60
N GLN A 309 -10.34 15.28 10.18
CA GLN A 309 -9.25 14.53 10.82
C GLN A 309 -8.13 14.22 9.80
N ILE A 310 -8.49 13.73 8.61
CA ILE A 310 -7.54 13.46 7.53
C ILE A 310 -6.83 14.74 7.08
N LYS A 311 -7.53 15.87 6.98
CA LYS A 311 -6.92 17.17 6.66
C LYS A 311 -5.90 17.59 7.72
N THR A 312 -6.23 17.46 9.00
CA THR A 312 -5.32 17.78 10.09
C THR A 312 -4.08 16.89 10.05
N LEU A 313 -4.24 15.59 9.80
CA LEU A 313 -3.11 14.67 9.63
C LEU A 313 -2.26 15.04 8.40
N ARG A 314 -2.89 15.39 7.27
CA ARG A 314 -2.18 15.87 6.08
C ARG A 314 -1.40 17.14 6.37
N SER A 315 -1.99 18.14 7.02
CA SER A 315 -1.31 19.40 7.29
C SER A 315 -0.11 19.25 8.23
N GLN A 316 -0.21 18.34 9.19
CA GLN A 316 0.88 17.97 10.09
C GLN A 316 2.03 17.27 9.36
N LEU A 317 1.71 16.37 8.42
CA LEU A 317 2.69 15.46 7.82
C LEU A 317 3.17 15.85 6.42
N GLN A 318 2.53 16.82 5.75
CA GLN A 318 2.87 17.21 4.37
C GLN A 318 4.26 17.84 4.19
N GLN A 319 4.94 18.23 5.28
CA GLN A 319 6.34 18.70 5.20
C GLN A 319 7.30 17.52 5.00
N ASP A 320 7.10 16.45 5.76
CA ASP A 320 7.89 15.22 5.66
C ASP A 320 7.45 14.36 4.48
N TRP A 321 6.15 14.38 4.17
CA TRP A 321 5.50 13.57 3.15
C TRP A 321 4.90 14.45 2.05
N LYS A 322 5.77 14.91 1.14
CA LYS A 322 5.39 15.86 0.07
C LYS A 322 4.26 15.37 -0.86
N MET A 323 4.04 14.06 -0.97
CA MET A 323 2.91 13.48 -1.73
C MET A 323 1.54 13.83 -1.13
N LEU A 324 1.47 14.30 0.12
CA LEU A 324 0.22 14.74 0.76
C LEU A 324 -0.18 16.17 0.36
N GLN A 325 0.68 16.91 -0.36
CA GLN A 325 0.39 18.27 -0.79
C GLN A 325 -0.63 18.24 -1.92
N CYS A 326 -1.83 18.73 -1.63
CA CYS A 326 -2.94 18.80 -2.60
C CYS A 326 -3.37 20.24 -2.93
N SER A 327 -2.66 21.24 -2.40
CA SER A 327 -2.93 22.66 -2.60
C SER A 327 -1.63 23.44 -2.82
N GLY A 328 -1.64 24.32 -3.82
CA GLY A 328 -0.59 25.32 -4.03
C GLY A 328 -0.61 26.35 -2.90
N LYS A 329 0.54 26.99 -2.65
CA LYS A 329 0.60 28.14 -1.73
C LYS A 329 0.02 29.39 -2.35
#